data_AF-A0A8T7FQA4-F1
#
_entry.id   AF-A0A8T7FQA4-F1
#
_cell.length_a   1.000
_cell.length_b   1.000
_cell.length_c   1.000
_cell.angle_alpha   90.00
_cell.angle_beta   90.00
_cell.angle_gamma   90.00
#
_symmetry.space_group_name_H-M   'P 1'
#
loop_
_entity.id
_entity.type
_entity.pdbx_description
1 polymer ?
#
loop_
_entity_poly.entity_id
_entity_poly.type
_entity_poly.pdbx_seq_one_letter_code
_entity_poly.pdbx_strand_id
1 'polypeptide(L)'
;MNTKKGSWIFVGLGLVALGIAILAAPSQWEGPVLVPISPGHGISALDMFGVAPILIGTGWLYVGLWQRRQRIFESIQRSPRLGGSSVFVAGLGMGLLLASSFSAFFWWYAVGAFLFGVMLIVALKVAA
;
A
#
# COMPACT_ATOMS: atom_id res chain seq x y z
N MET A 1 -3.62 -23.66 -4.24
CA MET A 1 -3.38 -23.33 -2.81
C MET A 1 -4.70 -22.86 -2.21
N ASN A 2 -5.35 -23.72 -1.43
CA ASN A 2 -6.69 -23.50 -0.88
C ASN A 2 -6.57 -22.62 0.38
N THR A 3 -6.21 -21.35 0.20
CA THR A 3 -6.20 -20.38 1.29
C THR A 3 -7.65 -20.16 1.72
N LYS A 4 -7.94 -20.38 3.01
CA LYS A 4 -9.25 -20.08 3.61
C LYS A 4 -9.71 -18.71 3.10
N LYS A 5 -10.95 -18.58 2.61
CA LYS A 5 -11.52 -17.33 2.04
C LYS A 5 -11.05 -16.13 2.87
N GLY A 6 -10.33 -15.19 2.24
CA GLY A 6 -9.83 -13.97 2.88
C GLY A 6 -8.46 -14.04 3.57
N SER A 7 -7.82 -15.20 3.76
CA SER A 7 -6.54 -15.29 4.50
C SER A 7 -5.41 -14.47 3.85
N TRP A 8 -5.42 -14.34 2.53
CA TRP A 8 -4.42 -13.57 1.78
C TRP A 8 -4.47 -12.07 2.10
N ILE A 9 -5.65 -11.54 2.46
CA ILE A 9 -5.83 -10.14 2.89
C ILE A 9 -5.12 -9.94 4.22
N PHE A 10 -5.40 -10.82 5.19
CA PHE A 10 -4.78 -10.74 6.52
C PHE A 10 -3.27 -10.95 6.47
N VAL A 11 -2.78 -11.88 5.65
CA VAL A 11 -1.34 -12.09 5.45
C VAL A 11 -0.69 -10.84 4.85
N GLY A 12 -1.27 -10.29 3.77
CA GLY A 12 -0.73 -9.11 3.11
C GLY A 12 -0.73 -7.88 4.03
N LEU A 13 -1.85 -7.61 4.71
CA LEU A 13 -1.96 -6.50 5.68
C LEU A 13 -1.05 -6.70 6.88
N GLY A 14 -0.92 -7.93 7.39
CA GLY A 14 -0.03 -8.26 8.49
C GLY A 14 1.44 -8.01 8.15
N LEU A 15 1.86 -8.33 6.92
CA LEU A 15 3.21 -8.03 6.44
C LEU A 15 3.47 -6.54 6.29
N VAL A 16 2.48 -5.78 5.76
CA VAL A 16 2.59 -4.32 5.68
C VAL A 16 2.68 -3.70 7.07
N ALA A 17 1.80 -4.10 7.99
CA ALA A 17 1.81 -3.61 9.37
C ALA A 17 3.13 -3.95 10.09
N LEU A 18 3.66 -5.15 9.89
CA LEU A 18 4.95 -5.56 10.43
C LEU A 18 6.08 -4.67 9.90
N GLY A 19 6.14 -4.42 8.60
CA GLY A 19 7.17 -3.55 8.03
C GLY A 19 7.06 -2.10 8.51
N ILE A 20 5.84 -1.56 8.65
CA ILE A 20 5.62 -0.23 9.26
C ILE A 20 6.11 -0.22 10.72
N ALA A 21 5.81 -1.26 11.50
CA ALA A 21 6.26 -1.36 12.89
C ALA A 21 7.80 -1.41 13.00
N ILE A 22 8.46 -2.09 12.07
CA ILE A 22 9.93 -2.13 11.99
C ILE A 22 10.50 -0.75 11.64
N LEU A 23 9.93 -0.05 10.65
CA LEU A 23 10.37 1.30 10.26
C LEU A 23 10.07 2.36 11.33
N ALA A 24 9.07 2.14 12.17
CA ALA A 24 8.74 3.01 13.29
C ALA A 24 9.62 2.76 14.53
N ALA A 25 10.56 1.82 14.46
CA ALA A 25 11.45 1.54 15.57
C ALA A 25 12.36 2.75 15.88
N PRO A 26 12.79 2.93 17.14
CA PRO A 26 13.63 4.06 17.53
C PRO A 26 14.96 4.07 16.80
N SER A 27 15.49 5.25 16.53
CA SER A 27 16.79 5.43 15.84
C SER A 27 17.97 4.78 16.56
N GLN A 28 17.85 4.49 17.86
CA GLN A 28 18.83 3.74 18.63
C GLN A 28 19.04 2.31 18.12
N TRP A 29 18.07 1.78 17.36
CA TRP A 29 18.10 0.44 16.78
C TRP A 29 18.36 0.48 15.27
N GLU A 30 18.64 1.67 14.70
CA GLU A 30 19.18 1.79 13.36
C GLU A 30 20.51 1.04 13.34
N GLY A 31 20.49 -0.15 12.75
CA GLY A 31 21.67 -0.98 12.57
C GLY A 31 22.72 -0.30 11.67
N PRO A 32 23.74 -1.04 11.21
CA PRO A 32 24.76 -0.45 10.35
C PRO A 32 24.15 0.19 9.10
N VAL A 33 24.65 1.36 8.72
CA VAL A 33 24.36 1.99 7.44
C VAL A 33 24.94 1.11 6.34
N LEU A 34 24.08 0.58 5.48
CA LEU A 34 24.47 -0.31 4.39
C LEU A 34 24.87 0.49 3.14
N VAL A 35 24.13 1.55 2.84
CA VAL A 35 24.37 2.41 1.67
C VAL A 35 24.33 3.88 2.11
N PRO A 36 25.48 4.57 2.20
CA PRO A 36 25.50 6.00 2.48
C PRO A 36 24.98 6.76 1.25
N ILE A 37 23.98 7.62 1.43
CA ILE A 37 23.44 8.48 0.36
C ILE A 37 24.04 9.89 0.47
N SER A 38 24.17 10.41 1.70
CA SER A 38 24.76 11.72 1.99
C SER A 38 25.27 11.79 3.45
N PRO A 39 26.03 12.82 3.84
CA PRO A 39 26.54 12.93 5.21
C PRO A 39 25.41 12.89 6.24
N GLY A 40 25.42 11.89 7.13
CA GLY A 40 24.38 11.70 8.15
C GLY A 40 23.05 11.13 7.64
N HIS A 41 22.97 10.69 6.38
CA HIS A 41 21.79 10.02 5.81
C HIS A 41 22.23 8.82 4.95
N GLY A 42 21.80 7.64 5.34
CA GLY A 42 22.05 6.42 4.57
C GLY A 42 20.96 5.41 4.81
N ILE A 43 20.84 4.45 3.89
CA ILE A 43 19.93 3.32 4.03
C ILE A 43 20.52 2.39 5.08
N SER A 44 19.86 2.29 6.21
CA SER A 44 20.23 1.38 7.30
C SER A 44 19.77 -0.04 7.00
N ALA A 45 20.37 -1.02 7.68
CA ALA A 45 19.87 -2.39 7.64
C ALA A 45 18.39 -2.47 8.08
N LEU A 46 18.01 -1.65 9.06
CA LEU A 46 16.64 -1.56 9.57
C LEU A 46 15.66 -1.09 8.49
N ASP A 47 16.04 -0.11 7.68
CA ASP A 47 15.22 0.36 6.55
C ASP A 47 14.95 -0.76 5.55
N MET A 48 15.97 -1.57 5.24
CA MET A 48 15.81 -2.68 4.31
C MET A 48 14.90 -3.77 4.88
N PHE A 49 15.04 -4.10 6.18
CA PHE A 49 14.17 -5.04 6.87
C PHE A 49 12.75 -4.53 7.07
N GLY A 50 12.54 -3.22 7.13
CA GLY A 50 11.21 -2.61 7.21
C GLY A 50 10.51 -2.51 5.85
N VAL A 51 11.25 -2.13 4.81
CA VAL A 51 10.72 -2.01 3.44
C VAL A 51 10.38 -3.38 2.84
N ALA A 52 11.18 -4.42 3.10
CA ALA A 52 10.96 -5.73 2.51
C ALA A 52 9.57 -6.34 2.83
N PRO A 53 9.10 -6.41 4.09
CA PRO A 53 7.74 -6.86 4.42
C PRO A 53 6.65 -5.99 3.80
N ILE A 54 6.86 -4.67 3.70
CA ILE A 54 5.91 -3.77 3.03
C ILE A 54 5.77 -4.14 1.56
N LEU A 55 6.89 -4.32 0.84
CA LEU A 55 6.88 -4.68 -0.57
C LEU A 55 6.26 -6.06 -0.80
N ILE A 56 6.63 -7.04 0.02
CA ILE A 56 6.11 -8.41 -0.09
C ILE A 56 4.61 -8.42 0.23
N GLY A 57 4.18 -7.79 1.32
CA GLY A 57 2.77 -7.72 1.72
C GLY A 57 1.92 -6.99 0.70
N THR A 58 2.39 -5.84 0.21
CA THR A 58 1.73 -5.05 -0.83
C THR A 58 1.64 -5.83 -2.14
N GLY A 59 2.75 -6.43 -2.59
CA GLY A 59 2.78 -7.30 -3.78
C GLY A 59 1.82 -8.48 -3.65
N TRP A 60 1.73 -9.09 -2.48
CA TRP A 60 0.78 -10.18 -2.20
C TRP A 60 -0.68 -9.73 -2.31
N LEU A 61 -1.01 -8.54 -1.80
CA LEU A 61 -2.34 -7.95 -1.95
C LEU A 61 -2.67 -7.66 -3.43
N TYR A 62 -1.73 -7.10 -4.19
CA TYR A 62 -1.91 -6.85 -5.62
C TYR A 62 -2.12 -8.14 -6.42
N VAL A 63 -1.31 -9.17 -6.16
CA VAL A 63 -1.49 -10.49 -6.78
C VAL A 63 -2.85 -11.08 -6.41
N GLY A 64 -3.27 -10.96 -5.15
CA GLY A 64 -4.57 -11.42 -4.67
C GLY A 64 -5.74 -10.72 -5.37
N LEU A 65 -5.67 -9.40 -5.53
CA LEU A 65 -6.64 -8.60 -6.30
C LEU A 65 -6.64 -9.00 -7.78
N TRP A 66 -5.47 -9.17 -8.39
CA TRP A 66 -5.32 -9.53 -9.80
C TRP A 66 -5.93 -10.90 -10.13
N GLN A 67 -5.73 -11.88 -9.25
CA GLN A 67 -6.35 -13.20 -9.34
C GLN A 67 -7.88 -13.14 -9.26
N ARG A 68 -8.42 -12.11 -8.59
CA ARG A 68 -9.87 -11.92 -8.36
C ARG A 68 -10.48 -10.83 -9.23
N ARG A 69 -9.74 -10.36 -10.25
CA ARG A 69 -10.18 -9.26 -11.14
C ARG A 69 -11.55 -9.48 -11.75
N GLN A 70 -11.93 -10.73 -12.07
CA GLN A 70 -13.25 -11.03 -12.64
C GLN A 70 -14.40 -10.62 -11.71
N ARG A 71 -14.29 -10.88 -10.40
CA ARG A 71 -15.30 -10.44 -9.40
C ARG A 71 -15.37 -8.92 -9.31
N ILE A 72 -14.22 -8.26 -9.40
CA ILE A 72 -14.13 -6.79 -9.39
C ILE A 72 -14.83 -6.24 -10.64
N PHE A 73 -14.57 -6.81 -11.81
CA PHE A 73 -15.25 -6.43 -13.06
C PHE A 73 -16.75 -6.67 -13.02
N GLU A 74 -17.21 -7.82 -12.52
CA GLU A 74 -18.63 -8.10 -12.32
C GLU A 74 -19.30 -7.08 -11.40
N SER A 75 -18.62 -6.70 -10.30
CA SER A 75 -19.12 -5.66 -9.39
C SER A 75 -19.22 -4.29 -10.07
N ILE A 76 -18.27 -3.94 -10.93
CA ILE A 76 -18.30 -2.70 -11.71
C ILE A 76 -19.45 -2.72 -12.72
N GLN A 77 -19.69 -3.86 -13.39
CA GLN A 77 -20.78 -4.00 -14.35
C GLN A 77 -22.17 -3.89 -13.69
N ARG A 78 -22.33 -4.37 -12.45
CA ARG A 78 -23.58 -4.21 -11.69
C ARG A 78 -23.91 -2.76 -11.37
N SER A 79 -22.91 -1.91 -11.18
CA SER A 79 -23.11 -0.47 -10.97
C SER A 79 -22.01 0.36 -11.62
N PRO A 80 -22.12 0.65 -12.93
CA PRO A 80 -21.08 1.34 -13.69
C PRO A 80 -20.75 2.73 -13.13
N ARG A 81 -21.75 3.43 -12.57
CA ARG A 81 -21.55 4.73 -11.92
C ARG A 81 -20.62 4.61 -10.71
N LEU A 82 -20.90 3.68 -9.80
CA LEU A 82 -20.08 3.47 -8.60
C LEU A 82 -18.68 2.94 -8.97
N GLY A 83 -18.60 2.07 -9.97
CA GLY A 83 -17.32 1.61 -10.50
C GLY A 83 -16.47 2.75 -11.05
N GLY A 84 -17.05 3.61 -11.90
CA GLY A 84 -16.38 4.79 -12.43
C GLY A 84 -15.92 5.76 -11.35
N SER A 85 -16.80 6.07 -10.38
CA SER A 85 -16.43 6.92 -9.23
C SER A 85 -15.28 6.32 -8.41
N SER A 86 -15.29 4.99 -8.20
CA SER A 86 -14.23 4.32 -7.43
C SER A 86 -12.87 4.40 -8.13
N VAL A 87 -12.84 4.16 -9.44
CA VAL A 87 -11.61 4.28 -10.25
C VAL A 87 -11.12 5.73 -10.28
N PHE A 88 -12.03 6.69 -10.44
CA PHE A 88 -11.68 8.11 -10.41
C PHE A 88 -11.07 8.52 -9.06
N VAL A 89 -11.71 8.16 -7.95
CA VAL A 89 -11.21 8.49 -6.60
C VAL A 89 -9.87 7.81 -6.32
N ALA A 90 -9.68 6.56 -6.76
CA ALA A 90 -8.41 5.87 -6.62
C ALA A 90 -7.29 6.55 -7.43
N GLY A 91 -7.58 6.92 -8.69
CA GLY A 91 -6.66 7.65 -9.55
C GLY A 91 -6.32 9.04 -9.01
N LEU A 92 -7.31 9.78 -8.50
CA LEU A 92 -7.12 11.08 -7.86
C LEU A 92 -6.24 10.96 -6.60
N GLY A 93 -6.51 9.98 -5.74
CA GLY A 93 -5.72 9.74 -4.53
C GLY A 93 -4.26 9.41 -4.84
N MET A 94 -4.02 8.53 -5.82
CA MET A 94 -2.68 8.20 -6.30
C MET A 94 -1.98 9.41 -6.93
N GLY A 95 -2.69 10.19 -7.75
CA GLY A 95 -2.17 11.42 -8.34
C GLY A 95 -1.77 12.45 -7.28
N LEU A 96 -2.56 12.61 -6.22
CA LEU A 96 -2.23 13.47 -5.08
C LEU A 96 -0.98 13.00 -4.33
N LEU A 97 -0.84 11.69 -4.09
CA LEU A 97 0.35 11.11 -3.47
C LEU A 97 1.60 11.41 -4.30
N LEU A 98 1.56 11.15 -5.61
CA LEU A 98 2.67 11.45 -6.50
C LEU A 98 2.94 12.95 -6.58
N ALA A 99 1.92 13.80 -6.69
CA ALA A 99 2.12 15.26 -6.71
C ALA A 99 2.72 15.78 -5.40
N SER A 100 2.35 15.19 -4.26
CA SER A 100 2.87 15.57 -2.95
C SER A 100 4.35 15.25 -2.76
N SER A 101 4.93 14.30 -3.52
CA SER A 101 6.35 14.00 -3.45
C SER A 101 7.24 15.01 -4.16
N PHE A 102 6.68 15.84 -5.06
CA PHE A 102 7.45 16.80 -5.88
C PHE A 102 7.21 18.27 -5.52
N SER A 103 6.44 18.59 -4.47
CA SER A 103 5.98 19.97 -4.24
C SER A 103 5.94 20.38 -2.76
N ALA A 104 5.84 21.69 -2.50
CA ALA A 104 5.64 22.27 -1.15
C ALA A 104 4.25 21.97 -0.54
N PHE A 105 3.43 21.14 -1.19
CA PHE A 105 2.08 20.76 -0.79
C PHE A 105 2.10 19.61 0.25
N PHE A 106 2.86 19.79 1.34
CA PHE A 106 3.12 18.76 2.34
C PHE A 106 1.87 18.13 2.95
N TRP A 107 0.72 18.81 3.01
CA TRP A 107 -0.49 18.20 3.60
C TRP A 107 -1.28 17.30 2.65
N TRP A 108 -1.03 17.38 1.35
CA TRP A 108 -1.84 16.67 0.36
C TRP A 108 -1.55 15.17 0.27
N TYR A 109 -0.40 14.71 0.79
CA TYR A 109 -0.14 13.28 0.91
C TYR A 109 -1.20 12.59 1.79
N ALA A 110 -1.68 13.26 2.86
CA ALA A 110 -2.65 12.68 3.78
C ALA A 110 -4.01 12.45 3.10
N VAL A 111 -4.46 13.45 2.33
CA VAL A 111 -5.70 13.35 1.53
C VAL A 111 -5.55 12.28 0.45
N GLY A 112 -4.41 12.26 -0.26
CA GLY A 112 -4.11 11.24 -1.27
C GLY A 112 -4.11 9.82 -0.68
N ALA A 113 -3.41 9.63 0.44
CA ALA A 113 -3.34 8.37 1.17
C ALA A 113 -4.71 7.89 1.62
N PHE A 114 -5.54 8.81 2.15
CA PHE A 114 -6.89 8.49 2.60
C PHE A 114 -7.77 8.03 1.42
N LEU A 115 -7.84 8.80 0.34
CA LEU A 115 -8.67 8.48 -0.82
C LEU A 115 -8.25 7.15 -1.45
N PHE A 116 -6.94 6.97 -1.66
CA PHE A 116 -6.40 5.74 -2.23
C PHE A 116 -6.62 4.54 -1.30
N GLY A 117 -6.36 4.70 -0.01
CA GLY A 117 -6.53 3.65 1.00
C GLY A 117 -7.98 3.18 1.13
N VAL A 118 -8.96 4.09 1.15
CA VAL A 118 -10.37 3.72 1.18
C VAL A 118 -10.75 2.92 -0.07
N MET A 119 -10.32 3.34 -1.25
CA MET A 119 -10.61 2.59 -2.49
C MET A 119 -9.93 1.22 -2.51
N LEU A 120 -8.74 1.10 -1.92
CA LEU A 120 -8.06 -0.18 -1.77
C LEU A 120 -8.83 -1.13 -0.84
N ILE A 121 -9.38 -0.61 0.27
CA ILE A 121 -10.27 -1.38 1.16
C ILE A 121 -11.53 -1.82 0.44
N VAL A 122 -12.16 -0.95 -0.37
CA VAL A 122 -13.33 -1.31 -1.18
C VAL A 122 -12.98 -2.44 -2.15
N ALA A 123 -11.84 -2.35 -2.85
CA ALA A 123 -11.37 -3.40 -3.76
C ALA A 123 -11.12 -4.73 -3.04
N LEU A 124 -10.51 -4.70 -1.85
CA LEU A 124 -10.30 -5.88 -1.02
C LEU A 124 -11.62 -6.53 -0.58
N LYS A 125 -12.61 -5.72 -0.19
CA LYS A 125 -13.95 -6.20 0.20
C LYS A 125 -14.70 -6.86 -0.96
N VAL A 126 -14.62 -6.28 -2.15
CA VAL A 126 -15.25 -6.85 -3.36
C VAL A 126 -14.55 -8.16 -3.79
N ALA A 127 -13.24 -8.26 -3.55
CA ALA A 127 -12.46 -9.43 -3.93
C ALA A 127 -12.62 -10.62 -2.97
N ALA A 128 -12.85 -10.39 -1.68
CA ALA A 128 -12.97 -11.42 -0.63
C ALA A 128 -13.98 -12.54 -0.98
#